data_AF-A0A7Y1Y7J9-F1
#
_entry.id   AF-A0A7Y1Y7J9-F1
#
_cell.length_a   1.000
_cell.length_b   1.000
_cell.length_c   1.000
_cell.angle_alpha   90.00
_cell.angle_beta   90.00
_cell.angle_gamma   90.00
#
_symmetry.space_group_name_H-M   'P 1'
#
loop_
_entity.id
_entity.type
_entity.pdbx_description
1 polymer ?
#
loop_
_entity_poly.entity_id
_entity_poly.type
_entity_poly.pdbx_seq_one_letter_code
_entity_poly.pdbx_strand_id
1 'polypeptide(L)'
;MSDRTGVVYDLGYQPYEGQRLGRAGAIKAMIKDGLRRTFGIRRKARKKVYPWGLVALAFLPAAVFVGLSFAISSFAPDAESPFGGHPEYIGLVGTVIILFVASAAPNLLISDREDGVLAVYSSRPLTAWDYIWGRAGALAGVAAAFFLLPNLIMYVGFAALDDAGLASALVNNLDDLVKVVVTMVAYVVGYGAPALLI
;
A
#
# COMPACT_ATOMS: atom_id res chain seq x y z
N MET A 1 40.38 -41.91 11.94
CA MET A 1 39.32 -41.11 11.30
C MET A 1 38.02 -41.48 12.00
N SER A 2 37.40 -40.55 12.73
CA SER A 2 36.12 -40.83 13.41
C SER A 2 35.01 -40.64 12.40
N ASP A 3 34.35 -41.74 12.01
CA ASP A 3 33.12 -41.71 11.24
C ASP A 3 32.06 -40.97 12.06
N ARG A 4 31.78 -39.72 11.69
CA ARG A 4 30.67 -38.96 12.26
C ARG A 4 29.40 -39.34 11.50
N THR A 5 28.77 -40.42 11.93
CA THR A 5 27.45 -40.83 11.44
C THR A 5 26.41 -39.82 11.93
N GLY A 6 25.97 -38.93 11.03
CA GLY A 6 24.88 -38.00 11.31
C GLY A 6 23.55 -38.74 11.31
N VAL A 7 22.87 -38.77 12.46
CA VAL A 7 21.51 -39.33 12.57
C VAL A 7 20.52 -38.16 12.56
N VAL A 8 19.60 -38.16 11.59
CA VAL A 8 18.50 -37.17 11.51
C VAL A 8 17.36 -37.69 12.38
N TYR A 9 17.12 -37.01 13.50
CA TYR A 9 15.98 -37.29 14.37
C TYR A 9 14.78 -36.45 13.93
N ASP A 10 13.61 -37.08 13.85
CA ASP A 10 12.35 -36.34 13.70
C ASP A 10 12.05 -35.64 15.03
N LEU A 11 12.14 -34.30 15.02
CA LEU A 11 11.93 -33.47 16.21
C LEU A 11 10.44 -33.19 16.47
N GLY A 12 9.52 -33.86 15.76
CA GLY A 12 8.09 -33.61 15.91
C GLY A 12 7.68 -32.26 15.32
N TYR A 13 8.39 -31.79 14.30
CA TYR A 13 7.99 -30.58 13.58
C TYR A 13 6.63 -30.80 12.92
N GLN A 14 5.77 -29.79 12.99
CA GLN A 14 4.45 -29.87 12.37
C GLN A 14 4.60 -30.00 10.84
N PRO A 15 4.10 -31.09 10.24
CA PRO A 15 4.19 -31.27 8.79
C PRO A 15 3.38 -30.20 8.08
N TYR A 16 3.93 -29.66 7.00
CA TYR A 16 3.21 -28.72 6.16
C TYR A 16 2.24 -29.48 5.24
N GLU A 17 0.95 -29.39 5.54
CA GLU A 17 -0.13 -30.06 4.77
C GLU A 17 -0.65 -29.24 3.58
N GLY A 18 -0.21 -27.98 3.45
CA GLY A 18 -0.67 -27.08 2.39
C GLY A 18 -0.04 -27.36 1.02
N GLN A 19 -0.63 -26.76 -0.03
CA GLN A 19 -0.04 -26.81 -1.37
C GLN A 19 1.30 -26.08 -1.40
N ARG A 20 2.35 -26.77 -1.87
CA ARG A 20 3.67 -26.17 -2.06
C ARG A 20 3.60 -25.11 -3.16
N LEU A 21 3.73 -23.85 -2.77
CA LEU A 21 3.75 -22.73 -3.71
C LEU A 21 5.18 -22.56 -4.27
N GLY A 22 5.30 -22.30 -5.57
CA GLY A 22 6.58 -22.01 -6.21
C GLY A 22 7.11 -20.59 -5.93
N ARG A 23 8.06 -20.14 -6.75
CA ARG A 23 8.70 -18.81 -6.68
C ARG A 23 7.71 -17.66 -6.56
N ALA A 24 6.63 -17.66 -7.36
CA ALA A 24 5.59 -16.63 -7.30
C ALA A 24 4.89 -16.55 -5.93
N GLY A 25 4.66 -17.69 -5.28
CA GLY A 25 4.07 -17.72 -3.95
C GLY A 25 5.00 -17.16 -2.88
N ALA A 26 6.30 -17.43 -3.01
CA ALA A 26 7.32 -16.86 -2.13
C ALA A 26 7.39 -15.32 -2.27
N ILE A 27 7.36 -14.80 -3.51
CA ILE A 27 7.30 -13.36 -3.78
C ILE A 27 6.04 -12.73 -3.20
N LYS A 28 4.86 -13.33 -3.44
CA LYS A 28 3.58 -12.82 -2.90
C LYS A 28 3.58 -12.80 -1.37
N ALA A 29 4.14 -13.82 -0.73
CA ALA A 29 4.28 -13.87 0.72
C ALA A 29 5.20 -12.75 1.24
N MET A 30 6.30 -12.47 0.52
CA MET A 30 7.23 -11.40 0.86
C MET A 30 6.61 -10.00 0.71
N ILE A 31 5.85 -9.76 -0.37
CA ILE A 31 5.11 -8.51 -0.56
C ILE A 31 4.11 -8.33 0.59
N LYS A 32 3.34 -9.37 0.92
CA LYS A 32 2.36 -9.36 2.02
C LYS A 32 3.02 -9.10 3.38
N ASP A 33 4.19 -9.69 3.63
CA ASP A 33 4.99 -9.39 4.82
C ASP A 33 5.44 -7.92 4.83
N GLY A 34 5.93 -7.41 3.69
CA GLY A 34 6.33 -6.01 3.55
C GLY A 34 5.20 -5.04 3.89
N LEU A 35 4.00 -5.25 3.30
CA LEU A 35 2.80 -4.48 3.62
C LEU A 35 2.45 -4.51 5.12
N ARG A 36 2.55 -5.68 5.75
CA ARG A 36 2.29 -5.79 7.20
C ARG A 36 3.31 -5.02 8.02
N ARG A 37 4.59 -5.08 7.63
CA ARG A 37 5.69 -4.39 8.31
C ARG A 37 5.56 -2.87 8.19
N THR A 38 5.26 -2.34 7.00
CA THR A 38 5.11 -0.89 6.79
C THR A 38 3.99 -0.28 7.64
N PHE A 39 2.86 -0.98 7.80
CA PHE A 39 1.76 -0.55 8.67
C PHE A 39 1.92 -0.92 10.15
N GLY A 40 3.03 -1.54 10.55
CA GLY A 40 3.25 -1.97 11.94
C GLY A 40 2.26 -3.05 12.42
N ILE A 41 1.69 -3.83 11.51
CA ILE A 41 0.79 -4.93 11.82
C ILE A 41 1.58 -6.01 12.58
N ARG A 42 0.99 -6.58 13.64
CA ARG A 42 1.65 -7.49 14.61
C ARG A 42 2.77 -6.87 15.46
N ARG A 43 2.92 -5.54 15.46
CA ARG A 43 3.81 -4.82 16.39
C ARG A 43 3.02 -4.09 17.48
N LYS A 44 3.71 -3.69 18.55
CA LYS A 44 3.13 -2.89 19.66
C LYS A 44 2.44 -1.63 19.11
N ALA A 45 1.35 -1.19 19.75
CA ALA A 45 0.53 -0.06 19.30
C ALA A 45 1.34 1.23 19.02
N ARG A 46 2.38 1.50 19.80
CA ARG A 46 3.28 2.65 19.61
C ARG A 46 3.92 2.70 18.21
N LYS A 47 4.21 1.54 17.60
CA LYS A 47 4.78 1.46 16.24
C LYS A 47 3.75 1.67 15.13
N LYS A 48 2.47 1.75 15.48
CA LYS A 48 1.36 2.02 14.55
C LYS A 48 1.03 3.51 14.45
N VAL A 49 1.33 4.29 15.49
CA VAL A 49 0.95 5.72 15.56
C VAL A 49 1.45 6.50 14.36
N TYR A 50 2.73 6.38 14.02
CA TYR A 50 3.33 7.10 12.89
C TYR A 50 2.73 6.72 11.52
N PRO A 51 2.77 5.44 11.08
CA PRO A 51 2.24 5.08 9.76
C PRO A 51 0.73 5.32 9.65
N TRP A 52 -0.05 5.04 10.71
CA TRP A 52 -1.49 5.28 10.69
C TRP A 52 -1.86 6.76 10.83
N GLY A 53 -1.02 7.56 11.47
CA GLY A 53 -1.17 9.02 11.50
C GLY A 53 -0.99 9.63 10.11
N LEU A 54 -0.02 9.16 9.33
CA LEU A 54 0.16 9.57 7.93
C LEU A 54 -1.00 9.09 7.04
N VAL A 55 -1.50 7.87 7.23
CA VAL A 55 -2.72 7.40 6.55
C VAL A 55 -3.89 8.32 6.89
N ALA A 56 -4.12 8.61 8.17
CA ALA A 56 -5.20 9.51 8.58
C ALA A 56 -5.05 10.89 7.93
N LEU A 57 -3.84 11.45 7.89
CA LEU A 57 -3.57 12.75 7.28
C LEU A 57 -3.86 12.78 5.77
N ALA A 58 -3.56 11.69 5.04
CA ALA A 58 -3.87 11.58 3.62
C ALA A 58 -5.38 11.45 3.33
N PHE A 59 -6.11 10.77 4.22
CA PHE A 59 -7.55 10.53 4.10
C PHE A 59 -8.41 11.66 4.66
N LEU A 60 -7.87 12.49 5.56
CA LEU A 60 -8.61 13.54 6.26
C LEU A 60 -9.26 14.53 5.28
N PRO A 61 -8.58 15.09 4.27
CA PRO A 61 -9.20 16.02 3.34
C PRO A 61 -10.36 15.38 2.57
N ALA A 62 -10.19 14.15 2.10
CA ALA A 62 -11.24 13.40 1.41
C ALA A 62 -12.49 13.23 2.30
N ALA A 63 -12.29 12.84 3.57
CA ALA A 63 -13.38 12.69 4.52
C ALA A 63 -14.08 14.04 4.83
N VAL A 64 -13.32 15.12 4.96
CA VAL A 64 -13.86 16.47 5.20
C VAL A 64 -14.66 16.95 3.99
N PHE A 65 -14.16 16.80 2.77
CA PHE A 65 -14.87 17.24 1.56
C PHE A 65 -16.20 16.50 1.37
N VAL A 66 -16.19 15.18 1.51
CA VAL A 66 -17.41 14.36 1.42
C VAL A 66 -18.37 14.71 2.56
N GLY A 67 -17.86 14.84 3.80
CA GLY A 67 -18.66 15.16 4.97
C GLY A 67 -19.32 16.54 4.89
N LEU A 68 -18.59 17.56 4.44
CA LEU A 68 -19.14 18.91 4.24
C LEU A 68 -20.19 18.94 3.15
N SER A 69 -19.98 18.20 2.04
CA SER A 69 -20.96 18.12 0.95
C SER A 69 -22.25 17.42 1.40
N PHE A 70 -22.15 16.48 2.35
CA PHE A 70 -23.33 15.86 2.97
C PHE A 70 -24.02 16.78 3.98
N ALA A 71 -23.26 17.58 4.73
CA ALA A 71 -23.80 18.44 5.79
C ALA A 71 -24.34 19.79 5.28
N ILE A 72 -23.80 20.31 4.18
CA ILE A 72 -24.09 21.65 3.66
C ILE A 72 -24.43 21.52 2.18
N SER A 73 -25.72 21.64 1.83
CA SER A 73 -26.20 21.52 0.45
C SER A 73 -25.68 22.60 -0.50
N SER A 74 -25.22 23.74 0.03
CA SER A 74 -24.58 24.80 -0.77
C SER A 74 -23.08 24.58 -0.96
N PHE A 75 -22.48 23.59 -0.30
CA PHE A 75 -21.08 23.23 -0.48
C PHE A 75 -20.99 22.27 -1.67
N ALA A 76 -20.83 22.84 -2.86
CA ALA A 76 -20.49 22.09 -4.06
C ALA A 76 -19.02 22.38 -4.39
N PRO A 77 -18.12 21.38 -4.35
CA PRO A 77 -16.76 21.56 -4.85
C PRO A 77 -16.80 21.95 -6.35
N ASP A 78 -15.93 22.86 -6.77
CA ASP A 78 -15.95 23.48 -8.10
C ASP A 78 -16.05 22.48 -9.27
N ALA A 79 -16.87 22.85 -10.26
CA ALA A 79 -17.41 21.99 -11.31
C ALA A 79 -16.39 21.54 -12.40
N GLU A 80 -15.16 22.05 -12.42
CA GLU A 80 -14.18 21.65 -13.45
C GLU A 80 -13.71 20.19 -13.28
N SER A 81 -13.75 19.66 -12.06
CA SER A 81 -13.95 18.23 -11.77
C SER A 81 -13.97 18.01 -10.25
N PRO A 82 -15.11 17.65 -9.64
CA PRO A 82 -15.17 17.24 -8.22
C PRO A 82 -14.25 16.05 -7.89
N PHE A 83 -13.79 15.35 -8.93
CA PHE A 83 -13.02 14.11 -8.89
C PHE A 83 -11.59 14.29 -9.40
N GLY A 84 -11.29 15.46 -9.98
CA GLY A 84 -10.08 15.76 -10.73
C GLY A 84 -9.21 16.75 -9.97
N GLY A 85 -8.37 16.18 -9.11
CA GLY A 85 -7.09 16.74 -8.69
C GLY A 85 -7.06 18.23 -8.40
N HIS A 86 -7.57 18.63 -7.23
CA HIS A 86 -7.04 19.84 -6.60
C HIS A 86 -5.51 19.69 -6.49
N PRO A 87 -4.71 20.53 -7.18
CA PRO A 87 -3.26 20.40 -7.15
C PRO A 87 -2.72 20.47 -5.71
N GLU A 88 -3.39 21.23 -4.84
CA GLU A 88 -3.07 21.31 -3.41
C GLU A 88 -3.31 19.98 -2.70
N TYR A 89 -4.42 19.30 -3.00
CA TYR A 89 -4.73 18.00 -2.40
C TYR A 89 -3.72 16.94 -2.83
N ILE A 90 -3.42 16.88 -4.14
CA ILE A 90 -2.41 15.96 -4.67
C ILE A 90 -1.03 16.29 -4.09
N GLY A 91 -0.67 17.57 -3.98
CA GLY A 91 0.59 18.00 -3.37
C GLY A 91 0.70 17.61 -1.89
N LEU A 92 -0.38 17.72 -1.13
CA LEU A 92 -0.45 17.26 0.26
C LEU A 92 -0.25 15.75 0.35
N VAL A 93 -1.02 14.96 -0.40
CA VAL A 93 -0.90 13.49 -0.42
C VAL A 93 0.51 13.08 -0.88
N GLY A 94 1.05 13.77 -1.90
CA GLY A 94 2.42 13.63 -2.40
C GLY A 94 3.50 13.94 -1.37
N THR A 95 3.26 14.87 -0.44
CA THR A 95 4.19 15.14 0.66
C THR A 95 4.09 14.04 1.72
N VAL A 96 2.88 13.64 2.09
CA VAL A 96 2.61 12.61 3.11
C VAL A 96 3.20 11.25 2.69
N ILE A 97 3.04 10.88 1.43
CA ILE A 97 3.57 9.63 0.88
C ILE A 97 5.10 9.60 0.86
N ILE A 98 5.76 10.73 0.53
CA ILE A 98 7.23 10.84 0.60
C ILE A 98 7.69 10.59 2.03
N LEU A 99 7.05 11.21 3.02
CA LEU A 99 7.37 10.99 4.44
C LEU A 99 7.14 9.52 4.85
N PHE A 100 6.03 8.93 4.40
CA PHE A 100 5.72 7.54 4.67
C PHE A 100 6.80 6.61 4.10
N VAL A 101 7.11 6.75 2.81
CA VAL A 101 8.10 5.93 2.11
C VAL A 101 9.50 6.12 2.70
N ALA A 102 9.91 7.37 2.96
CA ALA A 102 11.20 7.68 3.56
C ALA A 102 11.38 6.99 4.93
N SER A 103 10.31 6.83 5.71
CA SER A 103 10.35 6.08 6.96
C SER A 103 10.25 4.56 6.78
N ALA A 104 9.47 4.10 5.80
CA ALA A 104 9.09 2.70 5.64
C ALA A 104 10.15 1.88 4.89
N ALA A 105 10.77 2.46 3.86
CA ALA A 105 11.80 1.82 3.04
C ALA A 105 13.02 1.34 3.85
N PRO A 106 13.68 2.19 4.67
CA PRO A 106 14.82 1.72 5.47
C PRO A 106 14.40 0.66 6.49
N ASN A 107 13.23 0.82 7.13
CA ASN A 107 12.71 -0.20 8.04
C ASN A 107 12.49 -1.56 7.37
N LEU A 108 12.17 -1.58 6.07
CA LEU A 108 11.92 -2.80 5.32
C LEU A 108 13.22 -3.47 4.86
N LEU A 109 14.23 -2.69 4.46
CA LEU A 109 15.47 -3.19 3.88
C LEU A 109 16.60 -3.39 4.91
N ILE A 110 16.76 -2.46 5.86
CA ILE A 110 17.85 -2.47 6.84
C ILE A 110 17.60 -3.56 7.90
N SER A 111 16.38 -3.68 8.40
CA SER A 111 16.05 -4.68 9.43
C SER A 111 16.36 -6.11 8.98
N ASP A 112 16.12 -6.43 7.71
CA ASP A 112 16.42 -7.76 7.18
C ASP A 112 17.94 -8.06 7.12
N ARG A 113 18.77 -7.02 7.02
CA ARG A 113 20.23 -7.12 7.07
C ARG A 113 20.72 -7.21 8.52
N GLU A 114 20.19 -6.37 9.41
CA GLU A 114 20.53 -6.38 10.83
C GLU A 114 20.17 -7.71 11.50
N ASP A 115 19.00 -8.26 11.18
CA ASP A 115 18.52 -9.54 11.74
C ASP A 115 19.13 -10.77 11.04
N GLY A 116 19.96 -10.58 10.01
CA GLY A 116 20.63 -11.68 9.29
C GLY A 116 19.70 -12.63 8.52
N VAL A 117 18.46 -12.23 8.24
CA VAL A 117 17.42 -13.11 7.66
C VAL A 117 17.54 -13.29 6.14
N LEU A 118 18.44 -12.58 5.47
CA LEU A 118 18.67 -12.71 4.03
C LEU A 118 19.08 -14.14 3.62
N ALA A 119 19.87 -14.84 4.44
CA ALA A 119 20.24 -16.23 4.21
C ALA A 119 19.02 -17.18 4.25
N VAL A 120 18.01 -16.85 5.08
CA VAL A 120 16.76 -17.60 5.14
C VAL A 120 15.93 -17.36 3.88
N TYR A 121 15.89 -16.13 3.37
CA TYR A 121 15.22 -15.88 2.08
C TYR A 121 15.90 -16.60 0.92
N SER A 122 17.23 -16.65 0.87
CA SER A 122 17.97 -17.34 -0.21
C SER A 122 17.91 -18.87 -0.12
N SER A 123 17.53 -19.45 1.03
CA SER A 123 17.22 -20.88 1.14
C SER A 123 15.93 -21.29 0.41
N ARG A 124 15.10 -20.30 0.03
CA ARG A 124 13.90 -20.50 -0.78
C ARG A 124 14.22 -20.24 -2.26
N PRO A 125 13.35 -20.63 -3.22
CA PRO A 125 13.55 -20.32 -4.64
C PRO A 125 13.30 -18.83 -4.93
N LEU A 126 14.06 -17.96 -4.29
CA LEU A 126 14.04 -16.50 -4.39
C LEU A 126 15.44 -16.02 -4.76
N THR A 127 15.52 -15.26 -5.84
CA THR A 127 16.73 -14.56 -6.26
C THR A 127 16.87 -13.23 -5.52
N ALA A 128 18.07 -12.63 -5.54
CA ALA A 128 18.28 -11.28 -5.01
C ALA A 128 17.36 -10.25 -5.70
N TRP A 129 17.13 -10.41 -7.01
CA TRP A 129 16.19 -9.57 -7.75
C TRP A 129 14.75 -9.74 -7.31
N ASP A 130 14.31 -10.96 -7.02
CA ASP A 130 12.95 -11.18 -6.48
C ASP A 130 12.76 -10.51 -5.13
N TYR A 131 13.80 -10.48 -4.31
CA TYR A 131 13.77 -9.77 -3.05
C TYR A 131 13.61 -8.26 -3.25
N ILE A 132 14.45 -7.65 -4.10
CA ILE A 132 14.39 -6.21 -4.39
C ILE A 132 13.03 -5.86 -4.97
N TRP A 133 12.58 -6.56 -6.01
CA TRP A 133 11.28 -6.33 -6.64
C TRP A 133 10.11 -6.61 -5.69
N GLY A 134 10.25 -7.58 -4.77
CA GLY A 134 9.25 -7.86 -3.76
C GLY A 134 9.11 -6.72 -2.74
N ARG A 135 10.22 -6.16 -2.25
CA ARG A 135 10.20 -5.01 -1.31
C ARG A 135 9.75 -3.73 -2.02
N ALA A 136 10.25 -3.48 -3.21
CA ALA A 136 9.79 -2.40 -4.10
C ALA A 136 8.29 -2.50 -4.38
N GLY A 137 7.79 -3.67 -4.75
CA GLY A 137 6.36 -3.92 -5.01
C GLY A 137 5.49 -3.70 -3.77
N ALA A 138 5.99 -4.01 -2.58
CA ALA A 138 5.28 -3.68 -1.33
C ALA A 138 5.17 -2.17 -1.11
N LEU A 139 6.27 -1.42 -1.29
CA LEU A 139 6.27 0.05 -1.15
C LEU A 139 5.41 0.72 -2.23
N ALA A 140 5.53 0.29 -3.48
CA ALA A 140 4.71 0.75 -4.60
C ALA A 140 3.22 0.46 -4.35
N GLY A 141 2.89 -0.71 -3.77
CA GLY A 141 1.51 -1.05 -3.40
C GLY A 141 0.95 -0.13 -2.31
N VAL A 142 1.75 0.23 -1.31
CA VAL A 142 1.33 1.23 -0.31
C VAL A 142 1.17 2.60 -0.97
N ALA A 143 2.13 3.00 -1.80
CA ALA A 143 2.11 4.26 -2.50
C ALA A 143 0.84 4.41 -3.36
N ALA A 144 0.51 3.36 -4.12
CA ALA A 144 -0.71 3.26 -4.89
C ALA A 144 -1.96 3.40 -4.02
N ALA A 145 -1.99 2.74 -2.85
CA ALA A 145 -3.12 2.84 -1.94
C ALA A 145 -3.32 4.27 -1.40
N PHE A 146 -2.24 5.01 -1.12
CA PHE A 146 -2.32 6.40 -0.63
C PHE A 146 -2.94 7.36 -1.65
N PHE A 147 -2.70 7.16 -2.94
CA PHE A 147 -3.32 7.97 -3.99
C PHE A 147 -4.72 7.48 -4.36
N LEU A 148 -4.89 6.17 -4.55
CA LEU A 148 -6.13 5.61 -5.07
C LEU A 148 -7.26 5.63 -4.02
N LEU A 149 -7.00 5.20 -2.79
CA LEU A 149 -8.09 4.98 -1.82
C LEU A 149 -8.81 6.27 -1.41
N PRO A 150 -8.14 7.38 -1.06
CA PRO A 150 -8.85 8.60 -0.70
C PRO A 150 -9.68 9.18 -1.85
N ASN A 151 -9.16 9.12 -3.08
CA ASN A 151 -9.87 9.59 -4.27
C ASN A 151 -11.07 8.69 -4.61
N LEU A 152 -10.95 7.37 -4.42
CA LEU A 152 -12.08 6.46 -4.54
C LEU A 152 -13.16 6.74 -3.50
N ILE A 153 -12.77 7.09 -2.27
CA ILE A 153 -13.73 7.51 -1.22
C ILE A 153 -14.45 8.79 -1.64
N MET A 154 -13.74 9.78 -2.18
CA MET A 154 -14.39 10.99 -2.70
C MET A 154 -15.33 10.68 -3.86
N TYR A 155 -14.90 9.85 -4.81
CA TYR A 155 -15.72 9.44 -5.95
C TYR A 155 -17.03 8.78 -5.51
N VAL A 156 -16.95 7.79 -4.64
CA VAL A 156 -18.13 7.10 -4.10
C VAL A 156 -18.96 8.03 -3.21
N GLY A 157 -18.30 8.89 -2.42
CA GLY A 157 -18.94 9.83 -1.50
C GLY A 157 -19.80 10.86 -2.21
N PHE A 158 -19.30 11.46 -3.30
CA PHE A 158 -20.08 12.39 -4.11
C PHE A 158 -21.12 11.68 -4.98
N ALA A 159 -20.82 10.49 -5.51
CA ALA A 159 -21.82 9.68 -6.22
C ALA A 159 -23.03 9.32 -5.32
N ALA A 160 -22.82 9.22 -4.01
CA ALA A 160 -23.91 8.99 -3.05
C ALA A 160 -24.81 10.21 -2.82
N LEU A 161 -24.40 11.41 -3.24
CA LEU A 161 -25.18 12.65 -3.13
C LEU A 161 -26.05 12.91 -4.38
N ASP A 162 -25.91 12.11 -5.43
CA ASP A 162 -26.66 12.29 -6.68
C ASP A 162 -28.14 11.92 -6.51
N ASP A 163 -29.02 12.83 -6.95
CA ASP A 163 -30.49 12.67 -6.94
C ASP A 163 -30.95 11.46 -7.76
N ALA A 164 -30.20 11.08 -8.81
CA ALA A 164 -30.47 9.89 -9.63
C ALA A 164 -30.14 8.56 -8.93
N GLY A 165 -29.53 8.62 -7.75
CA GLY A 165 -29.12 7.49 -6.93
C GLY A 165 -27.72 6.96 -7.27
N LEU A 166 -27.07 6.38 -6.26
CA LEU A 166 -25.67 5.94 -6.30
C LEU A 166 -25.34 5.04 -7.50
N ALA A 167 -26.17 4.04 -7.80
CA ALA A 167 -25.90 3.10 -8.89
C ALA A 167 -25.91 3.79 -10.26
N SER A 168 -26.83 4.74 -10.46
CA SER A 168 -26.92 5.55 -11.68
C SER A 168 -25.70 6.47 -11.80
N ALA A 169 -25.37 7.16 -10.71
CA ALA A 169 -24.21 8.06 -10.65
C ALA A 169 -22.88 7.37 -10.96
N LEU A 170 -22.66 6.16 -10.43
CA LEU A 170 -21.44 5.39 -10.71
C LEU A 170 -21.35 4.93 -12.17
N VAL A 171 -22.47 4.55 -12.78
CA VAL A 171 -22.51 4.09 -14.18
C VAL A 171 -22.35 5.26 -15.13
N ASN A 172 -23.00 6.39 -14.85
CA ASN A 172 -22.96 7.58 -15.69
C ASN A 172 -21.59 8.29 -15.61
N ASN A 173 -20.93 8.24 -14.45
CA ASN A 173 -19.63 8.89 -14.23
C ASN A 173 -18.44 7.91 -14.34
N LEU A 174 -18.57 6.85 -15.15
CA LEU A 174 -17.52 5.84 -15.30
C LEU A 174 -16.28 6.41 -15.99
N ASP A 175 -16.45 7.36 -16.90
CA ASP A 175 -15.36 8.08 -17.54
C ASP A 175 -14.50 8.85 -16.53
N ASP A 176 -15.13 9.41 -15.49
CA ASP A 176 -14.42 10.14 -14.45
C ASP A 176 -13.64 9.21 -13.53
N LEU A 177 -14.19 8.03 -13.23
CA LEU A 177 -13.43 6.99 -12.52
C LEU A 177 -12.17 6.61 -13.30
N VAL A 178 -12.27 6.42 -14.61
CA VAL A 178 -11.11 6.12 -15.45
C VAL A 178 -10.08 7.25 -15.40
N LYS A 179 -10.51 8.51 -15.54
CA LYS A 179 -9.61 9.68 -15.43
C LYS A 179 -8.92 9.73 -14.06
N VAL A 180 -9.65 9.50 -12.97
CA VAL A 180 -9.09 9.46 -11.61
C VAL A 180 -8.03 8.35 -11.53
N VAL A 181 -8.35 7.14 -11.94
CA VAL A 181 -7.43 6.00 -11.87
C VAL A 181 -6.18 6.25 -12.71
N VAL A 182 -6.33 6.72 -13.95
CA VAL A 182 -5.20 7.03 -14.85
C VAL A 182 -4.30 8.12 -14.26
N THR A 183 -4.90 9.20 -13.76
CA THR A 183 -4.18 10.31 -13.14
C THR A 183 -3.43 9.84 -11.90
N MET A 184 -4.07 9.04 -11.04
CA MET A 184 -3.42 8.50 -9.84
C MET A 184 -2.32 7.49 -10.20
N VAL A 185 -2.50 6.66 -11.22
CA VAL A 185 -1.42 5.78 -11.70
C VAL A 185 -0.23 6.61 -12.20
N ALA A 186 -0.46 7.70 -12.92
CA ALA A 186 0.61 8.60 -13.34
C ALA A 186 1.36 9.20 -12.13
N TYR A 187 0.64 9.63 -11.09
CA TYR A 187 1.26 10.10 -9.84
C TYR A 187 1.99 9.00 -9.09
N VAL A 188 1.45 7.78 -9.04
CA VAL A 188 2.11 6.62 -8.44
C VAL A 188 3.42 6.31 -9.16
N VAL A 189 3.47 6.46 -10.48
CA VAL A 189 4.73 6.29 -11.23
C VAL A 189 5.69 7.43 -10.91
N GLY A 190 5.24 8.69 -10.93
CA GLY A 190 6.07 9.86 -10.65
C GLY A 190 6.66 9.87 -9.23
N TYR A 191 5.84 9.59 -8.22
CA TYR A 191 6.23 9.53 -6.80
C TYR A 191 6.75 8.16 -6.35
N GLY A 192 6.43 7.10 -7.09
CA GLY A 192 6.93 5.75 -6.85
C GLY A 192 8.36 5.55 -7.32
N ALA A 193 8.82 6.28 -8.33
CA ALA A 193 10.23 6.24 -8.76
C ALA A 193 11.20 6.56 -7.59
N PRO A 194 10.99 7.60 -6.75
CA PRO A 194 11.72 7.79 -5.51
C PRO A 194 11.72 6.59 -4.56
N ALA A 195 10.59 5.86 -4.44
CA ALA A 195 10.49 4.66 -3.61
C ALA A 195 11.34 3.49 -4.13
N LEU A 196 11.72 3.53 -5.42
CA LEU A 196 12.58 2.54 -6.08
C LEU A 196 14.06 2.95 -6.11
N LEU A 197 14.37 4.22 -5.81
CA LEU A 197 15.74 4.78 -5.81
C LEU A 197 16.44 4.69 -4.44
N ILE A 198 15.73 4.24 -3.40
CA ILE A 198 16.26 3.97 -2.04
C ILE A 198 16.49 2.47 -1.87
#